data_AF-A0A2U3DAL1-F1
#
_entry.id   AF-A0A2U3DAL1-F1
#
_cell.length_a   1.000
_cell.length_b   1.000
_cell.length_c   1.000
_cell.angle_alpha   90.00
_cell.angle_beta   90.00
_cell.angle_gamma   90.00
#
_symmetry.space_group_name_H-M   'P 1'
#
loop_
_entity.id
_entity.type
_entity.pdbx_description
1 polymer ?
#
loop_
_entity_poly.entity_id
_entity_poly.type
_entity_poly.pdbx_seq_one_letter_code
_entity_poly.pdbx_strand_id
1 'polypeptide(L)' 'MQALTSKELAYINDMLGGEDLLQKVCVAAMTTANQSEVQQFLHHAVSEHQRRHSDLLRLLEQHESVAH' A
#
# COMPACT_ATOMS: atom_id res chain seq x y z
N MET A 1 18.74 -4.34 13.60
CA MET A 1 17.39 -3.74 13.59
C MET A 1 16.74 -4.05 14.92
N GLN A 2 16.12 -3.07 15.56
CA GLN A 2 15.32 -3.33 16.77
C GLN A 2 14.06 -4.10 16.34
N ALA A 3 13.71 -5.19 17.03
CA ALA A 3 12.52 -5.97 16.66
C ALA A 3 11.25 -5.09 16.70
N LEU A 4 10.39 -5.21 15.69
CA LEU A 4 9.09 -4.53 15.69
C LEU A 4 8.28 -5.00 16.90
N THR A 5 7.63 -4.05 17.56
CA THR A 5 6.64 -4.32 18.57
C THR A 5 5.37 -4.86 17.93
N SER A 6 4.55 -5.58 18.71
CA SER A 6 3.23 -6.04 18.25
C SER A 6 2.32 -4.90 17.78
N LYS A 7 2.51 -3.68 18.32
CA LYS A 7 1.77 -2.48 17.89
C LYS A 7 2.20 -2.03 16.50
N GLU A 8 3.51 -2.06 16.21
CA GLU A 8 4.02 -1.67 14.89
C GLU A 8 3.64 -2.71 13.83
N LEU A 9 3.63 -4.00 14.16
CA LEU A 9 3.12 -5.07 13.28
C LEU A 9 1.63 -4.86 12.95
N ALA A 10 0.81 -4.58 13.96
CA ALA A 10 -0.61 -4.29 13.76
C ALA A 10 -0.80 -3.04 12.88
N TYR A 11 -0.02 -1.98 13.12
CA TYR A 11 -0.05 -0.77 12.31
C TYR A 11 0.32 -1.03 10.85
N ILE A 12 1.38 -1.80 10.58
CA ILE A 12 1.77 -2.16 9.21
C ILE A 12 0.67 -2.96 8.52
N ASN A 13 0.03 -3.90 9.22
CA ASN A 13 -1.10 -4.66 8.70
C ASN A 13 -2.30 -3.76 8.34
N ASP A 14 -2.62 -2.78 9.20
CA ASP A 14 -3.66 -1.80 8.92
C ASP A 14 -3.30 -0.92 7.70
N MET A 15 -2.03 -0.53 7.56
CA MET A 15 -1.56 0.20 6.38
C MET A 15 -1.68 -0.62 5.10
N LEU A 16 -1.33 -1.92 5.12
CA LEU A 16 -1.49 -2.82 3.97
C LEU A 16 -2.94 -2.88 3.50
N GLY A 17 -3.88 -3.05 4.43
CA GLY A 17 -5.32 -3.02 4.12
C GLY A 17 -5.76 -1.66 3.57
N GLY A 18 -5.20 -0.57 4.07
CA GLY A 18 -5.41 0.78 3.57
C GLY A 18 -4.94 0.98 2.13
N GLU A 19 -3.74 0.51 1.79
CA GLU A 19 -3.19 0.61 0.41
C GLU A 19 -4.03 -0.20 -0.59
N ASP A 20 -4.48 -1.40 -0.23
CA ASP A 20 -5.36 -2.23 -1.07
C ASP A 20 -6.73 -1.55 -1.31
N LEU A 21 -7.33 -0.97 -0.27
CA LEU A 21 -8.57 -0.20 -0.39
C LEU A 21 -8.38 1.00 -1.32
N LEU A 22 -7.33 1.79 -1.11
CA LEU A 22 -7.06 2.98 -1.92
C LEU A 22 -6.81 2.61 -3.39
N GLN A 23 -6.07 1.53 -3.65
CA GLN A 23 -5.87 1.02 -4.99
C GLN A 23 -7.21 0.67 -5.67
N LYS A 24 -8.10 -0.06 -4.97
CA LYS A 24 -9.43 -0.41 -5.49
C LYS A 24 -10.28 0.82 -5.78
N VAL A 25 -10.25 1.81 -4.89
CA VAL A 25 -10.97 3.08 -5.07
C VAL A 25 -10.45 3.84 -6.30
N CYS A 26 -9.12 3.93 -6.48
CA CYS A 26 -8.56 4.58 -7.66
C CYS A 26 -8.98 3.88 -8.95
N VAL A 27 -8.95 2.54 -8.97
CA VAL A 27 -9.43 1.74 -10.12
C VAL A 27 -10.91 1.98 -10.40
N ALA A 28 -11.75 1.96 -9.37
CA ALA A 28 -13.18 2.25 -9.52
C ALA A 28 -13.41 3.68 -10.04
N ALA A 29 -12.72 4.67 -9.49
CA ALA A 29 -12.85 6.07 -9.89
C ALA A 29 -12.44 6.30 -11.35
N MET A 30 -11.44 5.58 -11.87
CA MET A 30 -11.04 5.66 -13.29
C MET A 30 -12.18 5.30 -14.23
N THR A 31 -13.07 4.38 -13.84
CA THR A 31 -14.23 4.00 -14.67
C THR A 31 -15.28 5.09 -14.81
N THR A 32 -15.29 6.05 -13.88
CA THR A 32 -16.26 7.17 -13.85
C THR A 32 -15.64 8.52 -14.23
N ALA A 33 -14.31 8.61 -14.27
CA ALA A 33 -13.60 9.84 -14.57
C ALA A 33 -13.62 10.11 -16.09
N ASN A 34 -14.15 11.27 -16.48
CA ASN A 34 -14.19 11.70 -17.89
C ASN A 34 -13.03 12.65 -18.26
N GLN A 35 -12.30 13.16 -17.26
CA GLN A 35 -11.18 14.07 -17.46
C GLN A 35 -9.88 13.28 -17.59
N SER A 36 -9.13 13.52 -18.66
CA SER A 36 -7.90 12.78 -18.97
C SER A 36 -6.81 12.93 -17.91
N GLU A 37 -6.71 14.12 -17.32
CA GLU A 37 -5.76 14.46 -16.27
C GLU A 37 -6.08 13.70 -14.97
N VAL A 38 -7.37 13.54 -14.68
CA VAL A 38 -7.83 12.76 -13.52
C VAL A 38 -7.53 11.28 -13.72
N GLN A 39 -7.75 10.73 -14.92
CA GLN A 39 -7.39 9.35 -15.23
C GLN A 39 -5.88 9.12 -15.09
N GLN A 40 -5.05 10.02 -15.61
CA GLN A 40 -3.58 9.94 -15.47
C GLN A 40 -3.14 9.98 -14.01
N PHE A 41 -3.72 10.88 -13.21
CA PHE A 41 -3.47 10.95 -11.78
C PHE A 41 -3.83 9.64 -11.07
N LEU A 42 -5.01 9.08 -11.36
CA LEU A 42 -5.46 7.84 -10.76
C LEU A 42 -4.59 6.64 -11.16
N HIS A 43 -4.12 6.58 -12.41
CA HIS A 43 -3.16 5.57 -12.85
C HIS A 43 -1.83 5.67 -12.10
N HIS A 44 -1.31 6.89 -11.90
CA HIS A 44 -0.11 7.11 -11.11
C HIS A 44 -0.34 6.71 -9.65
N ALA A 45 -1.46 7.11 -9.06
CA ALA A 45 -1.82 6.78 -7.68
C ALA A 45 -1.86 5.26 -7.46
N VAL A 46 -2.51 4.49 -8.35
CA VAL A 46 -2.52 3.01 -8.29
C VAL A 46 -1.10 2.45 -8.23
N SER A 47 -0.19 2.96 -9.07
CA SER A 47 1.19 2.49 -9.13
C SER A 47 1.94 2.80 -7.82
N GLU A 48 1.71 3.98 -7.25
CA GLU A 48 2.30 4.38 -5.96
C GLU A 48 1.76 3.56 -4.79
N HIS A 49 0.46 3.25 -4.76
CA HIS A 49 -0.15 2.37 -3.76
C HIS A 49 0.44 0.95 -3.84
N GLN A 50 0.61 0.40 -5.05
CA GLN A 50 1.23 -0.91 -5.26
C GLN A 50 2.70 -0.94 -4.79
N ARG A 51 3.44 0.13 -5.08
CA ARG A 51 4.83 0.28 -4.64
C ARG A 51 4.91 0.30 -3.11
N ARG A 52 4.10 1.13 -2.45
CA ARG A 52 4.05 1.22 -0.99
C ARG A 52 3.62 -0.08 -0.33
N HIS A 53 2.62 -0.76 -0.88
CA HIS A 53 2.21 -2.07 -0.40
C HIS A 53 3.38 -3.09 -0.46
N SER A 54 4.12 -3.09 -1.57
CA SER A 54 5.31 -3.95 -1.72
C SER A 54 6.44 -3.56 -0.76
N ASP A 55 6.64 -2.27 -0.49
CA ASP A 55 7.59 -1.78 0.51
C ASP A 55 7.24 -2.25 1.93
N LEU A 56 5.95 -2.19 2.29
CA LEU A 56 5.45 -2.67 3.59
C LEU A 56 5.59 -4.19 3.75
N LEU A 57 5.31 -4.96 2.70
CA LEU A 57 5.53 -6.42 2.72
C LEU A 57 7.02 -6.76 2.91
N ARG A 58 7.91 -6.09 2.15
CA ARG A 58 9.37 -6.27 2.34
C ARG A 58 9.82 -5.94 3.75
N LEU A 59 9.26 -4.90 4.36
CA LEU A 59 9.58 -4.53 5.74
C LEU A 59 9.19 -5.64 6.73
N LEU A 60 8.02 -6.27 6.53
CA LEU A 60 7.58 -7.41 7.34
C LEU A 60 8.49 -8.64 7.15
N GLU A 61 8.79 -8.99 5.90
CA GLU A 61 9.67 -10.12 5.57
C GLU A 61 11.08 -9.95 6.18
N GLN A 62 11.64 -8.74 6.10
CA GLN A 62 12.92 -8.40 6.74
C GLN A 62 12.84 -8.55 8.27
N HIS A 63 11.69 -8.25 8.87
CA HIS A 63 11.50 -8.41 10.30
C HIS A 63 11.34 -9.85 10.76
N GLU A 64 10.57 -10.66 10.02
CA GLU A 64 10.45 -12.11 10.30
C GLU A 64 11.81 -12.80 10.20
N SER A 65 12.65 -12.38 9.24
CA SER A 65 14.00 -12.89 9.06
C SER A 65 14.98 -12.50 10.18
N VAL A 66 14.74 -11.41 10.91
CA VAL A 66 15.60 -10.95 12.04
C VAL A 66 15.11 -11.50 13.38
N ALA A 67 13.86 -11.95 13.46
CA ALA A 67 13.27 -12.57 14.64
C ALA A 67 13.59 -14.08 14.79
N HIS A 68 14.30 -14.67 13.82
CA HIS A 68 14.78 -16.06 13.85
C HIS A 68 16.24 -16.15 14.31
#